data_AF-A0A949U9X0-F1
#
_entry.id   AF-A0A949U9X0-F1
#
_cell.length_a   1.000
_cell.length_b   1.000
_cell.length_c   1.000
_cell.angle_alpha   90.00
_cell.angle_beta   90.00
_cell.angle_gamma   90.00
#
_symmetry.space_group_name_H-M   'P 1'
#
loop_
_entity.id
_entity.type
_entity.pdbx_description
1 polymer ?
#
loop_
_entity_poly.entity_id
_entity_poly.type
_entity_poly.pdbx_seq_one_letter_code
_entity_poly.pdbx_strand_id
1 'polypeptide(L)'
;MRLLFDQGVPVPLRAHLAGHEVRTVHELGWSTMKNGELLAAAEEKFDLFVTTDRNLRYQQNLADRRLAILVLPTTSWPILQRQVSRIADAIASVRPGIYVELS
;
A
#
# COMPACT_ATOMS: atom_id res chain seq x y z
N MET A 1 -0.25 4.19 -12.21
CA MET A 1 0.03 4.92 -10.94
C MET A 1 1.29 4.37 -10.30
N ARG A 2 1.92 5.13 -9.40
CA ARG A 2 3.08 4.75 -8.60
C ARG A 2 2.62 4.20 -7.26
N LEU A 3 2.99 2.97 -6.94
CA LEU A 3 2.59 2.24 -5.75
C LEU A 3 3.81 1.98 -4.89
N LEU A 4 3.66 2.20 -3.59
CA LEU A 4 4.63 1.81 -2.59
C LEU A 4 4.08 0.63 -1.79
N PHE A 5 4.81 -0.48 -1.80
CA PHE A 5 4.54 -1.66 -0.99
C PHE A 5 5.32 -1.59 0.31
N ASP A 6 4.60 -1.73 1.42
CA ASP A 6 5.17 -1.94 2.73
C ASP A 6 5.90 -3.31 2.83
N GLN A 7 6.71 -3.51 3.87
CA GLN A 7 7.49 -4.72 4.09
C GLN A 7 6.63 -5.99 4.16
N GLY A 8 5.43 -5.88 4.72
CA GLY A 8 4.50 -7.00 4.86
C GLY A 8 3.78 -7.40 3.57
N VAL A 9 3.83 -6.57 2.53
CA VAL A 9 3.10 -6.83 1.28
C VAL A 9 3.89 -7.81 0.41
N PRO A 10 3.31 -8.96 0.02
CA PRO A 10 4.01 -9.91 -0.82
C PRO A 10 4.36 -9.34 -2.19
N VAL A 11 5.67 -9.30 -2.49
CA VAL A 11 6.21 -8.82 -3.78
C VAL A 11 5.55 -9.47 -5.01
N PRO A 12 5.19 -10.77 -5.03
CA PRO A 12 4.51 -11.38 -6.19
C PRO A 12 3.19 -10.71 -6.60
N LEU A 13 2.53 -9.97 -5.70
CA LEU A 13 1.32 -9.21 -6.03
C LEU A 13 1.58 -8.21 -7.16
N ARG A 14 2.79 -7.64 -7.26
CA ARG A 14 3.15 -6.66 -8.31
C ARG A 14 2.95 -7.19 -9.73
N ALA A 15 3.10 -8.49 -9.95
CA ALA A 15 2.94 -9.12 -11.27
C ALA A 15 1.49 -9.04 -11.78
N HIS A 16 0.54 -8.76 -10.90
CA HIS A 16 -0.89 -8.69 -11.21
C HIS A 16 -1.41 -7.25 -11.30
N LEU A 17 -0.52 -6.25 -11.18
CA LEU A 17 -0.85 -4.83 -11.20
C LEU A 17 -0.29 -4.19 -12.47
N ALA A 18 -0.63 -4.75 -13.63
CA ALA A 18 -0.16 -4.25 -14.92
C ALA A 18 -0.54 -2.78 -15.13
N GLY A 19 0.38 -1.97 -15.67
CA GLY A 19 0.18 -0.53 -15.84
C GLY A 19 0.48 0.32 -14.59
N HIS A 20 0.90 -0.31 -13.50
CA HIS A 20 1.35 0.37 -12.28
C HIS A 20 2.86 0.22 -12.08
N GLU A 21 3.51 1.29 -11.64
CA GLU A 21 4.90 1.23 -11.20
C GLU A 21 4.93 0.89 -9.72
N VAL A 22 5.45 -0.29 -9.37
CA VAL A 22 5.56 -0.73 -7.98
C VAL A 22 6.99 -0.57 -7.50
N ARG A 23 7.15 0.00 -6.30
CA ARG A 23 8.37 -0.05 -5.50
C ARG A 23 8.05 -0.57 -4.12
N THR A 24 9.02 -1.17 -3.46
CA THR A 24 8.91 -1.62 -2.07
C THR A 24 9.71 -0.70 -1.16
N VAL A 25 9.30 -0.57 0.10
CA VAL A 25 10.08 0.13 1.12
C VAL A 25 11.49 -0.45 1.28
N HIS A 26 11.64 -1.76 1.03
CA HIS A 26 12.94 -2.42 1.03
C HIS A 26 13.85 -1.94 -0.13
N GLU A 27 13.34 -1.91 -1.37
CA GLU A 27 14.07 -1.41 -2.55
C GLU A 27 14.50 0.06 -2.40
N LEU A 28 13.75 0.85 -1.63
CA LEU A 28 14.07 2.26 -1.36
C LEU A 28 14.98 2.46 -0.15
N GLY A 29 15.31 1.40 0.60
CA GLY A 29 16.06 1.51 1.85
C GLY A 29 15.30 2.18 3.00
N TRP A 30 13.97 2.21 2.92
CA TRP A 30 13.07 2.89 3.89
C TRP A 30 12.60 1.97 5.02
N SER A 31 13.13 0.76 5.09
CA SER A 31 12.81 -0.27 6.07
C SER A 31 12.90 0.15 7.55
N THR A 32 13.66 1.20 7.87
CA THR A 32 13.87 1.70 9.23
C THR A 32 13.14 3.01 9.52
N MET A 33 12.44 3.58 8.54
CA MET A 33 11.68 4.82 8.71
C MET A 33 10.49 4.58 9.65
N LYS A 34 10.18 5.59 10.46
CA LYS A 34 8.95 5.58 11.27
C LYS A 34 7.73 5.76 10.37
N ASN A 35 6.58 5.20 10.75
CA ASN A 35 5.33 5.27 9.96
C ASN A 35 4.98 6.70 9.49
N GLY A 36 5.09 7.71 10.35
CA GLY A 36 4.81 9.10 9.97
C GLY A 36 5.76 9.66 8.90
N GLU A 37 7.05 9.36 9.01
CA GLU A 37 8.10 9.75 8.05
C GLU A 37 7.94 8.98 6.74
N LEU A 38 7.71 7.67 6.82
CA LEU A 38 7.44 6.81 5.67
C LEU A 38 6.25 7.32 4.86
N LEU A 39 5.14 7.64 5.53
CA LEU A 39 3.95 8.16 4.86
C LEU A 39 4.19 9.55 4.25
N ALA A 40 4.95 10.43 4.91
CA ALA A 40 5.32 11.72 4.34
C ALA A 40 6.19 11.59 3.09
N ALA A 41 7.23 10.75 3.14
CA ALA A 41 8.11 10.48 2.00
C ALA A 41 7.36 9.76 0.85
N ALA A 42 6.42 8.88 1.20
CA ALA A 42 5.57 8.21 0.23
C ALA A 42 4.65 9.19 -0.50
N GLU A 43 4.04 10.12 0.23
CA GLU A 43 3.10 11.11 -0.32
C GLU A 43 3.72 12.05 -1.37
N GLU A 44 5.03 12.27 -1.33
CA GLU A 44 5.74 13.08 -2.33
C GLU A 44 5.91 12.35 -3.68
N LYS A 45 5.99 11.03 -3.67
CA LYS A 45 6.49 10.23 -4.82
C LYS A 45 5.53 9.14 -5.29
N PHE A 46 4.53 8.80 -4.50
CA PHE A 46 3.62 7.70 -4.75
C PHE A 46 2.17 8.15 -4.65
N ASP A 47 1.33 7.49 -5.43
CA ASP A 47 -0.10 7.78 -5.48
C ASP A 47 -0.87 6.88 -4.50
N LEU A 48 -0.34 5.69 -4.19
CA LEU A 48 -0.92 4.70 -3.29
C LEU A 48 0.15 4.01 -2.44
N PHE A 49 -0.08 3.95 -1.14
CA PHE A 49 0.66 3.09 -0.21
C PHE A 49 -0.17 1.83 0.11
N VAL A 50 0.41 0.65 -0.13
CA VAL A 50 -0.20 -0.64 0.17
C VAL A 50 0.51 -1.22 1.38
N THR A 51 -0.25 -1.58 2.41
CA THR A 51 0.29 -2.15 3.66
C THR A 51 -0.55 -3.34 4.13
N THR A 52 -0.02 -4.13 5.04
CA THR A 52 -0.77 -5.14 5.81
C THR A 52 -0.98 -4.70 7.26
N ASP A 53 -0.49 -3.51 7.65
CA ASP A 53 -0.65 -2.97 9.00
C ASP A 53 -2.02 -2.29 9.18
N ARG A 54 -2.93 -3.00 9.84
CA ARG A 54 -4.27 -2.48 10.18
C ARG A 54 -4.25 -1.46 11.31
N ASN A 55 -3.15 -1.36 12.06
CA ASN A 55 -3.03 -0.39 13.14
C ASN A 55 -2.65 1.01 12.63
N LEU A 56 -2.25 1.14 11.36
CA LEU A 56 -1.80 2.40 10.78
C LEU A 56 -2.79 3.56 10.98
N ARG A 57 -4.10 3.29 10.82
CA ARG A 57 -5.17 4.29 11.03
C ARG A 57 -5.31 4.78 12.46
N TYR A 58 -4.87 3.98 13.44
CA TYR A 58 -4.95 4.33 14.86
C TYR A 58 -3.66 4.99 15.34
N GLN A 59 -2.54 4.77 14.64
CA GLN A 59 -1.23 5.30 15.01
C GLN A 59 -0.92 6.66 14.39
N GLN A 60 -1.58 7.04 13.29
CA GLN A 60 -1.28 8.24 12.51
C GLN A 60 -2.54 9.00 12.13
N ASN A 61 -2.47 10.33 12.10
CA ASN A 61 -3.54 11.13 11.52
C ASN A 61 -3.48 10.99 9.99
N LEU A 62 -4.54 10.42 9.40
CA LEU A 62 -4.66 10.21 7.96
C LEU A 62 -5.57 11.25 7.29
N ALA A 63 -6.20 12.14 8.07
CA ALA A 63 -7.33 12.97 7.63
C ALA A 63 -6.98 14.01 6.55
N ASP A 64 -5.71 14.35 6.36
CA ASP A 64 -5.28 15.40 5.43
C ASP A 64 -4.27 14.92 4.37
N ARG A 65 -4.06 13.60 4.28
CA ARG A 65 -3.10 13.05 3.31
C ARG A 65 -3.69 13.02 1.92
N ARG A 66 -2.89 13.35 0.92
CA ARG A 66 -3.17 13.11 -0.51
C ARG A 66 -2.82 11.69 -0.93
N LEU A 67 -1.95 11.03 -0.17
CA LEU A 67 -1.58 9.64 -0.37
C LEU A 67 -2.78 8.73 -0.09
N ALA A 68 -3.19 7.95 -1.08
CA ALA A 68 -4.16 6.89 -0.85
C ALA A 68 -3.50 5.75 -0.05
N ILE A 69 -4.27 5.08 0.81
CA ILE A 69 -3.79 3.96 1.63
C ILE A 69 -4.72 2.76 1.43
N LEU A 70 -4.15 1.63 1.02
CA LEU A 70 -4.83 0.34 0.92
C LEU A 70 -4.24 -0.64 1.92
N VAL A 71 -5.06 -1.15 2.81
CA VAL A 71 -4.68 -2.17 3.79
C VAL A 71 -5.19 -3.53 3.34
N LEU A 72 -4.27 -4.47 3.13
CA LEU A 72 -4.56 -5.85 2.77
C LEU A 72 -4.85 -6.68 4.04
N PRO A 73 -5.68 -7.74 3.94
CA PRO A 73 -6.14 -8.47 5.12
C PRO A 73 -5.05 -9.30 5.78
N THR A 74 -3.98 -9.65 5.05
CA THR A 74 -2.94 -10.59 5.48
C THR A 74 -1.66 -10.42 4.67
N THR A 75 -0.52 -10.85 5.23
CA THR A 75 0.77 -11.00 4.54
C THR A 75 0.87 -12.33 3.78
N SER A 76 -0.10 -13.23 3.90
CA SER A 76 -0.07 -14.56 3.29
C SER A 76 -0.33 -14.50 1.79
N TRP A 77 0.71 -14.73 0.99
CA TRP A 77 0.60 -14.76 -0.47
C TRP A 77 -0.45 -15.74 -1.00
N PRO A 78 -0.55 -17.00 -0.54
CA PRO A 78 -1.58 -17.91 -1.04
C PRO A 78 -3.01 -17.42 -0.82
N ILE A 79 -3.26 -16.64 0.24
CA ILE A 79 -4.58 -16.04 0.51
C ILE A 79 -4.81 -14.87 -0.45
N LEU A 80 -3.85 -13.93 -0.54
CA LEU A 80 -3.97 -12.77 -1.42
C LEU A 80 -4.07 -13.19 -2.89
N GLN A 81 -3.36 -14.24 -3.31
CA GLN A 81 -3.38 -14.77 -4.67
C GLN A 81 -4.80 -15.13 -5.12
N ARG A 82 -5.63 -15.69 -4.22
CA ARG A 82 -7.04 -16.04 -4.52
C ARG A 82 -7.94 -14.81 -4.68
N GLN A 83 -7.49 -13.64 -4.25
CA GLN A 83 -8.24 -12.38 -4.25
C GLN A 83 -7.56 -11.31 -5.11
N VAL A 84 -6.60 -11.69 -5.96
CA VAL A 84 -5.82 -10.76 -6.78
C VAL A 84 -6.71 -9.82 -7.60
N SER A 85 -7.75 -10.33 -8.24
CA SER A 85 -8.65 -9.48 -9.04
C SER A 85 -9.32 -8.41 -8.18
N ARG A 86 -9.82 -8.79 -7.00
CA ARG A 86 -10.41 -7.84 -6.04
C ARG A 86 -9.40 -6.79 -5.55
N ILE A 87 -8.15 -7.19 -5.35
CA ILE A 87 -7.07 -6.27 -4.95
C ILE A 87 -6.75 -5.31 -6.11
N ALA A 88 -6.65 -5.81 -7.34
CA ALA A 88 -6.38 -4.99 -8.53
C ALA A 88 -7.52 -3.98 -8.79
N ASP A 89 -8.79 -4.41 -8.66
CA ASP A 89 -9.96 -3.53 -8.80
C ASP A 89 -9.99 -2.45 -7.70
N ALA A 90 -9.64 -2.80 -6.47
CA ALA A 90 -9.52 -1.83 -5.37
C ALA A 90 -8.42 -0.80 -5.65
N ILE A 91 -7.27 -1.24 -6.20
CA ILE A 91 -6.17 -0.36 -6.59
C ILE A 91 -6.57 0.56 -7.76
N ALA A 92 -7.26 0.03 -8.77
CA ALA A 92 -7.67 0.79 -9.94
C ALA A 92 -8.76 1.83 -9.63
N SER A 93 -9.60 1.58 -8.63
CA SER A 93 -10.68 2.48 -8.20
C SER A 93 -10.28 3.46 -7.09
N VAL A 94 -9.06 3.34 -6.56
CA VAL A 94 -8.59 4.16 -5.44
C VAL A 94 -8.50 5.63 -5.84
N ARG A 95 -8.89 6.53 -4.95
CA ARG A 95 -8.79 7.99 -5.12
C ARG A 95 -7.72 8.55 -4.18
N PRO A 96 -7.07 9.68 -4.51
CA PRO A 96 -6.15 10.33 -3.59
C PRO A 96 -6.78 10.58 -2.21
N GLY A 97 -6.01 10.35 -1.16
CA GLY A 97 -6.38 10.62 0.23
C GLY A 97 -7.44 9.71 0.85
N ILE A 98 -7.88 8.66 0.16
CA ILE A 98 -8.79 7.68 0.76
C ILE A 98 -8.02 6.58 1.49
N TYR A 99 -8.62 6.10 2.57
CA TYR A 99 -8.19 4.90 3.28
C TYR A 99 -9.16 3.75 2.99
N VAL A 100 -8.64 2.63 2.51
CA VAL A 100 -9.41 1.42 2.20
C VAL A 100 -8.80 0.23 2.95
N GLU A 101 -9.62 -0.51 3.68
CA GLU A 101 -9.22 -1.80 4.30
C GLU A 101 -9.97 -2.93 3.60
N LEU A 102 -9.24 -3.91 3.05
CA LEU A 102 -9.80 -5.11 2.48
C LEU A 102 -9.96 -6.18 3.57
N SER A 103 -11.15 -6.77 3.64
CA SER A 103 -11.53 -7.88 4.53
C SER A 103 -11.59 -9.23 3.81
#